data_AF-A0A652L7P9-F1
#
_entry.id   AF-A0A652L7P9-F1
#
_cell.length_a   1.000
_cell.length_b   1.000
_cell.length_c   1.000
_cell.angle_alpha   90.00
_cell.angle_beta   90.00
_cell.angle_gamma   90.00
#
_symmetry.space_group_name_H-M   'P 1'
#
loop_
_entity.id
_entity.type
_entity.pdbx_description
1 polymer ?
#
loop_
_entity_poly.entity_id
_entity_poly.type
_entity_poly.pdbx_seq_one_letter_code
_entity_poly.pdbx_strand_id
1 'polypeptide(L)' 'MSRPENDAALRIDTSRPHPARMYDWFLGGKDNYPVDEAMG' A
#
# COMPACT_ATOMS: atom_id res chain seq x y z
N MET A 1 -11.35 21.46 22.17
CA MET A 1 -10.98 20.05 22.36
C MET A 1 -10.61 19.49 21.00
N SER A 2 -9.31 19.42 20.68
CA SER A 2 -8.82 18.80 19.45
C SER A 2 -8.69 17.31 19.70
N ARG A 3 -9.42 16.51 18.93
CA ARG A 3 -9.54 15.06 19.11
C ARG A 3 -8.39 14.36 18.36
N PRO A 4 -7.40 13.74 19.03
CA PRO A 4 -6.24 13.17 18.35
C PRO A 4 -6.54 11.72 17.96
N GLU A 5 -7.42 11.52 16.99
CA GLU A 5 -7.67 10.16 16.51
C GLU A 5 -8.08 10.15 15.04
N ASN A 6 -7.07 10.20 14.14
CA ASN A 6 -7.09 9.34 12.94
C ASN A 6 -5.84 9.41 12.03
N ASP A 7 -4.72 10.02 12.44
CA ASP A 7 -3.53 10.04 11.58
C ASP A 7 -2.89 8.65 11.35
N ALA A 8 -3.23 7.65 12.18
CA ALA A 8 -2.75 6.29 12.03
C ALA A 8 -3.49 5.51 10.93
N ALA A 9 -4.77 5.81 10.69
CA ALA A 9 -5.59 5.14 9.66
C ALA A 9 -5.25 5.59 8.23
N LEU A 10 -4.62 6.76 8.08
CA LEU A 10 -4.22 7.33 6.79
C LEU A 10 -2.81 6.92 6.35
N ARG A 11 -2.02 6.27 7.23
CA ARG A 11 -0.68 5.80 6.88
C ARG A 11 -0.78 4.43 6.22
N ILE A 12 -0.64 4.42 4.91
CA ILE A 12 -0.50 3.18 4.14
C ILE A 12 0.82 2.54 4.53
N ASP A 13 0.75 1.33 5.10
CA ASP A 13 1.94 0.51 5.33
C ASP A 13 2.44 -0.04 4.00
N THR A 14 3.55 0.51 3.52
CA THR A 14 4.21 0.12 2.26
C THR A 14 5.25 -0.97 2.47
N SER A 15 5.47 -1.42 3.71
CA SER A 15 6.37 -2.55 4.01
C SER A 15 5.69 -3.91 3.83
N ARG A 16 4.36 -3.92 3.79
CA ARG A 16 3.55 -5.12 3.56
C ARG A 16 2.92 -5.09 2.17
N PRO A 17 2.91 -6.22 1.47
CA PRO A 17 2.28 -6.31 0.17
C PRO A 17 0.77 -6.12 0.30
N HIS A 18 0.19 -5.37 -0.64
CA HIS A 18 -1.25 -5.13 -0.70
C HIS A 18 -1.83 -5.76 -1.98
N PRO A 19 -2.86 -6.61 -1.90
CA PRO A 19 -3.36 -7.36 -3.07
C PRO A 19 -3.68 -6.48 -4.28
N ALA A 20 -4.32 -5.33 -4.06
CA ALA A 20 -4.64 -4.39 -5.14
C ALA A 20 -3.41 -3.84 -5.87
N ARG A 21 -2.29 -3.61 -5.17
CA ARG A 21 -1.03 -3.11 -5.75
C ARG A 21 -0.27 -4.21 -6.49
N MET A 22 -0.35 -5.45 -6.00
CA MET A 22 0.21 -6.59 -6.74
C MET A 22 -0.51 -6.79 -8.09
N TYR A 23 -1.84 -6.70 -8.11
CA TYR A 23 -2.58 -6.76 -9.39
C TYR A 23 -2.21 -5.61 -10.33
N ASP A 24 -1.97 -4.41 -9.80
CA ASP A 24 -1.46 -3.30 -10.61
C ASP A 24 -0.10 -3.63 -11.24
N TRP A 25 0.84 -4.21 -10.49
CA TRP A 25 2.11 -4.70 -11.03
C TRP A 25 1.94 -5.76 -12.13
N PHE A 26 1.10 -6.78 -11.90
CA PHE A 26 0.84 -7.83 -12.89
C PHE A 26 0.26 -7.31 -14.21
N LEU A 27 -0.47 -6.19 -14.15
CA LEU A 27 -1.07 -5.54 -15.31
C LEU A 27 -0.16 -4.47 -15.95
N GLY A 28 1.06 -4.29 -15.43
CA GLY A 28 2.02 -3.29 -15.92
C GLY A 28 1.72 -1.86 -15.44
N GLY A 29 0.94 -1.72 -14.37
CA GLY A 29 0.69 -0.45 -13.67
C GLY A 29 1.89 0.05 -12.87
N LYS A 30 1.76 1.25 -12.32
CA LYS A 30 2.86 2.00 -11.66
C LYS A 30 2.60 2.27 -10.18
N ASP A 31 1.44 1.89 -9.68
CA ASP A 31 0.99 2.11 -8.30
C ASP A 31 1.30 0.87 -7.45
N ASN A 32 2.57 0.47 -7.46
CA ASN A 32 3.11 -0.65 -6.70
C ASN A 32 4.42 -0.27 -6.01
N TYR A 33 4.76 -1.00 -4.95
CA TYR A 33 6.03 -0.87 -4.25
C TYR A 33 6.85 -2.16 -4.44
N PRO A 34 8.18 -2.14 -4.21
CA PRO A 34 9.04 -3.32 -4.40
C PRO A 34 8.60 -4.58 -3.65
N VAL A 35 7.90 -4.41 -2.52
CA VAL A 35 7.34 -5.53 -1.73
C VAL A 35 6.19 -6.25 -2.44
N ASP A 36 5.48 -5.55 -3.33
CA ASP A 36 4.40 -6.10 -4.14
C ASP A 36 4.98 -6.89 -5.33
N GLU A 37 6.10 -6.43 -5.92
CA GLU A 37 6.81 -7.14 -7.01
C GLU A 37 7.43 -8.47 -6.54
N ALA A 38 7.98 -8.50 -5.32
CA ALA A 38 8.66 -9.68 -4.78
C ALA A 38 7.73 -10.87 -4.44
N MET A 39 6.41 -10.64 -4.41
CA MET A 39 5.39 -11.66 -4.14
C MET A 39 4.63 -12.09 -5.41
N GLY A 40 4.84 -11.42 -6.54
CA GLY A 40 4.19 -11.70 -7.81
C GLY A 40 4.84 -12.82 -8.61
#